data_AF-A0A2E1A7B8-F1
#
_entry.id   AF-A0A2E1A7B8-F1
#
_cell.length_a   1.000
_cell.length_b   1.000
_cell.length_c   1.000
_cell.angle_alpha   90.00
_cell.angle_beta   90.00
_cell.angle_gamma   90.00
#
_symmetry.space_group_name_H-M   'P 1'
#
loop_
_entity.id
_entity.type
_entity.pdbx_description
1 polymer ?
#
loop_
_entity_poly.entity_id
_entity_poly.type
_entity_poly.pdbx_seq_one_letter_code
_entity_poly.pdbx_strand_id
1 'polypeptide(L)'
;MDSDQLKSFAEDVAKQLNENSADPVRQIALIAEHLGTDFVKENLEETLKIEAEGGMMTQEGERRRTPGGVFFYLVKGKMEPNVRQIIFPNFGQQAKGGVVEWKDRGEFVEKAMQDRGDLRRVSITVVGRPSNVVIEENSVFAVFNYEHPNAPYPRGVPQPPEKPDTYVIYMSMKHWEPVAEAVQNPKDELIVDGTLSWDDEHQCLAIFGTRVTTRLTEKRQRRQERAKQESQKPKKADTPAAKADTGKSSSVTSAFAGDLPGDTAAEIRKLEQAASTLRERIAAKTAKGQKASMEEKLLRNNERQIAKLKQTHS
;
A
#
# COMPACT_ATOMS: atom_id res chain seq x y z
N MET A 1 6.12 38.85 6.21
CA MET A 1 7.36 38.12 6.53
C MET A 1 7.52 37.01 5.50
N ASP A 2 8.75 36.73 5.08
CA ASP A 2 9.02 35.57 4.23
C ASP A 2 8.88 34.26 5.05
N SER A 3 8.67 33.13 4.38
CA SER A 3 8.46 31.81 5.00
C SER A 3 9.57 31.43 5.98
N ASP A 4 10.82 31.75 5.65
CA ASP A 4 11.97 31.46 6.50
C ASP A 4 12.01 32.32 7.78
N GLN A 5 11.50 33.55 7.71
CA GLN A 5 11.39 34.44 8.87
C GLN A 5 10.30 33.97 9.84
N LEU A 6 9.16 33.50 9.32
CA LEU A 6 8.09 32.93 10.14
C LEU A 6 8.53 31.66 10.86
N LYS A 7 9.33 30.82 10.18
CA LYS A 7 9.89 29.62 10.79
C LYS A 7 10.86 29.95 11.91
N SER A 8 11.81 30.86 11.70
CA SER A 8 12.75 31.30 12.75
C SER A 8 12.00 31.90 13.94
N PHE A 9 11.00 32.74 13.70
CA PHE A 9 10.16 33.30 14.75
C PHE A 9 9.43 32.20 15.55
N ALA A 10 8.85 31.22 14.86
CA ALA A 10 8.16 30.11 15.49
C ALA A 10 9.11 29.23 16.33
N GLU A 11 10.34 29.01 15.88
CA GLU A 11 11.37 28.29 16.65
C GLU A 11 11.72 29.03 17.95
N ASP A 12 11.83 30.36 17.91
CA ASP A 12 12.14 31.16 19.09
C ASP A 12 11.00 31.18 20.11
N VAL A 13 9.75 31.26 19.63
CA VAL A 13 8.55 31.13 20.48
C VAL A 13 8.45 29.73 21.07
N ALA A 14 8.69 28.69 20.27
CA ALA A 14 8.62 27.31 20.74
C ALA A 14 9.66 27.01 21.83
N LYS A 15 10.89 27.54 21.69
CA LYS A 15 11.93 27.47 22.74
C LYS A 15 11.46 28.09 24.05
N GLN A 16 10.80 29.26 24.00
CA GLN A 16 10.27 29.91 25.21
C GLN A 16 9.15 29.10 25.88
N LEU A 17 8.37 28.35 25.09
CA LEU A 17 7.32 27.45 25.58
C LEU A 17 7.87 26.08 26.04
N ASN A 18 9.19 25.87 25.95
CA ASN A 18 9.87 24.59 26.18
C ASN A 18 9.36 23.47 25.25
N GLU A 19 9.02 23.83 24.01
CA GLU A 19 8.56 22.93 22.95
C GLU A 19 9.61 22.89 21.84
N ASN A 20 10.30 21.76 21.65
CA ASN A 20 11.36 21.62 20.64
C ASN A 20 11.01 20.65 19.51
N SER A 21 9.79 20.13 19.49
CA SER A 21 9.35 19.18 18.45
C SER A 21 8.90 19.91 17.18
N ALA A 22 8.99 19.23 16.02
CA ALA A 22 8.67 19.83 14.73
C ALA A 22 7.20 20.26 14.60
N ASP A 23 6.29 19.56 15.29
CA ASP A 23 4.85 19.81 15.19
C ASP A 23 4.40 21.12 15.85
N PRO A 24 4.76 21.44 17.12
CA PRO A 24 4.50 22.75 17.73
C PRO A 24 5.09 23.92 16.96
N VAL A 25 6.33 23.80 16.47
CA VAL A 25 6.97 24.86 15.66
C VAL A 25 6.16 25.13 14.40
N ARG A 26 5.75 24.07 13.68
CA ARG A 26 4.89 24.20 12.49
C ARG A 26 3.54 24.84 12.85
N GLN A 27 2.93 24.45 13.96
CA GLN A 27 1.66 25.03 14.42
C GLN A 27 1.82 26.52 14.73
N ILE A 28 2.85 26.92 15.46
CA ILE A 28 3.13 28.33 15.79
C ILE A 28 3.39 29.15 14.52
N ALA A 29 4.12 28.60 13.54
CA ALA A 29 4.32 29.25 12.25
C ALA A 29 2.99 29.49 11.51
N LEU A 30 2.09 28.50 11.49
CA LEU A 30 0.76 28.64 10.91
C LEU A 30 -0.13 29.64 11.67
N ILE A 31 0.00 29.73 13.00
CA ILE A 31 -0.68 30.76 13.79
C ILE A 31 -0.18 32.14 13.36
N ALA A 32 1.14 32.33 13.26
CA ALA A 32 1.72 33.59 12.83
C ALA A 32 1.33 33.96 11.38
N GLU A 33 1.21 32.97 10.50
CA GLU A 33 0.80 33.15 9.10
C GLU A 33 -0.67 33.58 8.98
N HIS A 34 -1.58 32.93 9.70
CA HIS A 34 -3.02 33.18 9.57
C HIS A 34 -3.57 34.29 10.48
N LEU A 35 -2.92 34.55 11.62
CA LEU A 35 -3.41 35.49 12.64
C LEU A 35 -2.40 36.59 12.97
N GLY A 36 -1.20 36.55 12.39
CA GLY A 36 -0.15 37.54 12.59
C GLY A 36 0.77 37.24 13.76
N THR A 37 1.97 37.82 13.71
CA THR A 37 3.00 37.63 14.76
C THR A 37 2.63 38.31 16.08
N ASP A 38 1.86 39.39 16.03
CA ASP A 38 1.46 40.13 17.23
C ASP A 38 0.48 39.31 18.07
N PHE A 39 -0.46 38.62 17.42
CA PHE A 39 -1.32 37.65 18.08
C PHE A 39 -0.51 36.55 18.80
N VAL A 40 0.56 36.04 18.18
CA VAL A 40 1.44 35.05 18.81
C VAL A 40 2.15 35.64 20.03
N LYS A 41 2.69 36.86 19.93
CA LYS A 41 3.41 37.53 21.03
C LYS A 41 2.48 37.83 22.20
N GLU A 42 1.30 38.38 21.95
CA GLU A 42 0.30 38.68 22.98
C GLU A 42 -0.09 37.42 23.77
N ASN A 43 -0.35 36.32 23.07
CA ASN A 43 -0.70 35.06 23.72
C ASN A 43 0.49 34.39 24.41
N LEU A 44 1.72 34.63 23.95
CA LEU A 44 2.94 34.19 24.64
C LEU A 44 3.13 34.95 25.95
N GLU A 45 2.98 36.28 25.93
CA GLU A 45 3.04 37.12 27.14
C GLU A 45 1.98 36.70 28.17
N GLU A 46 0.75 36.48 27.72
CA GLU A 46 -0.33 35.99 28.58
C GLU A 46 -0.02 34.59 29.14
N THR A 47 0.57 33.70 28.35
CA THR A 47 1.01 32.38 28.81
C THR A 47 2.04 32.49 29.92
N LEU A 48 3.06 33.33 29.73
CA LEU A 48 4.12 33.53 30.72
C LEU A 48 3.57 34.14 32.02
N LYS A 49 2.59 35.05 31.92
CA LYS A 49 1.89 35.61 33.08
C LYS A 49 1.12 34.53 33.84
N ILE A 50 0.34 33.69 33.15
CA ILE A 50 -0.41 32.59 33.78
C ILE A 50 0.54 31.60 34.45
N GLU A 51 1.67 31.27 33.82
CA GLU A 51 2.67 30.38 34.41
C GLU A 51 3.33 30.98 35.66
N ALA A 52 3.57 32.30 35.68
CA ALA A 52 4.08 33.03 36.85
C ALA A 52 3.07 33.10 38.00
N GLU A 53 1.77 33.15 37.69
CA GLU A 53 0.66 33.15 38.67
C GLU A 53 0.32 31.75 39.22
N GLY A 54 1.10 30.73 38.88
CA GLY A 54 0.93 29.35 39.37
C GLY A 54 0.47 28.33 38.32
N GLY A 55 0.29 28.78 37.06
CA GLY A 55 -0.08 27.96 35.91
C GLY A 55 -1.55 27.59 35.84
N MET A 56 -1.91 26.80 34.83
CA MET A 56 -3.30 26.41 34.56
C MET A 56 -3.49 24.89 34.68
N MET A 57 -4.58 24.45 35.33
CA MET A 57 -4.93 23.02 35.40
C MET A 57 -5.54 22.50 34.08
N THR A 58 -5.43 21.20 33.81
CA THR A 58 -6.19 20.56 32.73
C THR A 58 -7.69 20.62 33.02
N GLN A 59 -8.53 20.51 31.98
CA GLN A 59 -10.00 20.55 32.15
C GLN A 59 -10.52 19.43 33.07
N GLU A 60 -9.81 18.31 33.13
CA GLU A 60 -10.10 17.17 33.99
C GLU A 60 -9.54 17.34 35.42
N GLY A 61 -8.84 18.44 35.71
CA GLY A 61 -8.31 18.76 37.04
C GLY A 61 -7.16 17.88 37.54
N GLU A 62 -6.78 16.85 36.77
CA GLU A 62 -5.83 15.83 37.20
C GLU A 62 -4.36 16.31 37.23
N ARG A 63 -4.00 17.27 36.38
CA ARG A 63 -2.62 17.77 36.28
C ARG A 63 -2.53 19.24 35.85
N ARG A 64 -1.41 19.89 36.18
CA ARG A 64 -1.05 21.21 35.64
C ARG A 64 -0.66 21.09 34.15
N ARG A 65 -1.05 22.06 33.34
CA ARG A 65 -0.62 22.21 31.94
C ARG A 65 0.83 22.68 31.90
N THR A 66 1.56 22.25 30.87
CA THR A 66 2.89 22.82 30.55
C THR A 66 2.74 24.22 29.97
N PRO A 67 3.78 25.06 29.96
CA PRO A 67 3.74 26.38 29.31
C PRO A 67 3.23 26.30 27.85
N GLY A 68 3.75 25.39 27.03
CA GLY A 68 3.22 25.11 25.69
C GLY A 68 1.75 24.68 25.71
N GLY A 69 1.35 23.84 26.66
CA GLY A 69 -0.04 23.43 26.85
C GLY A 69 -0.99 24.56 27.22
N VAL A 70 -0.52 25.57 27.96
CA VAL A 70 -1.27 26.81 28.28
C VAL A 70 -1.39 27.68 27.04
N PHE A 71 -0.28 27.93 26.33
CA PHE A 71 -0.28 28.71 25.09
C PHE A 71 -1.27 28.15 24.07
N PHE A 72 -1.17 26.86 23.75
CA PHE A 72 -2.07 26.22 22.79
C PHE A 72 -3.52 26.20 23.26
N TYR A 73 -3.77 26.20 24.57
CA TYR A 73 -5.13 26.30 25.11
C TYR A 73 -5.72 27.70 24.88
N LEU A 74 -4.97 28.77 25.17
CA LEU A 74 -5.39 30.16 24.98
C LEU A 74 -5.69 30.47 23.51
N VAL A 75 -4.73 30.17 22.61
CA VAL A 75 -4.89 30.48 21.18
C VAL A 75 -6.06 29.70 20.58
N LYS A 76 -6.26 28.43 20.94
CA LYS A 76 -7.41 27.64 20.48
C LYS A 76 -8.73 28.26 20.94
N GLY A 77 -8.80 28.82 22.14
CA GLY A 77 -10.01 29.50 22.63
C GLY A 77 -10.35 30.77 21.85
N LYS A 78 -9.34 31.48 21.33
CA LYS A 78 -9.48 32.79 20.67
C LYS A 78 -9.59 32.75 19.14
N MET A 79 -9.50 31.56 18.54
CA MET A 79 -9.54 31.37 17.08
C MET A 79 -10.93 31.09 16.55
N GLU A 80 -11.26 31.66 15.38
CA GLU A 80 -12.41 31.24 14.56
C GLU A 80 -12.32 29.75 14.18
N PRO A 81 -13.44 28.99 14.16
CA PRO A 81 -13.43 27.55 13.89
C PRO A 81 -12.72 27.14 12.60
N ASN A 82 -12.90 27.91 11.53
CA ASN A 82 -12.29 27.63 10.22
C ASN A 82 -10.76 27.74 10.26
N VAL A 83 -10.24 28.79 10.89
CA VAL A 83 -8.79 28.99 11.06
C VAL A 83 -8.22 27.94 12.00
N ARG A 84 -8.95 27.61 13.06
CA ARG A 84 -8.58 26.55 14.02
C ARG A 84 -8.44 25.20 13.34
N GLN A 85 -9.32 24.85 12.39
CA GLN A 85 -9.25 23.59 11.66
C GLN A 85 -8.06 23.53 10.70
N ILE A 86 -7.66 24.66 10.11
CA ILE A 86 -6.47 24.73 9.23
C ILE A 86 -5.20 24.49 10.04
N ILE A 87 -5.09 25.13 11.21
CA ILE A 87 -3.89 25.06 12.08
C ILE A 87 -3.84 23.73 12.84
N PHE A 88 -5.00 23.27 13.33
CA PHE A 88 -5.16 22.04 14.12
C PHE A 88 -6.17 21.10 13.44
N PRO A 89 -5.77 20.37 12.39
CA PRO A 89 -6.68 19.53 11.59
C PRO A 89 -7.37 18.41 12.38
N ASN A 90 -6.78 17.99 13.50
CA ASN A 90 -7.33 16.97 14.38
C ASN A 90 -8.05 17.57 15.61
N PHE A 91 -8.24 18.89 15.69
CA PHE A 91 -8.97 19.52 16.80
C PHE A 91 -10.43 19.06 16.80
N GLY A 92 -10.93 18.63 17.96
CA GLY A 92 -12.30 18.11 18.10
C GLY A 92 -12.52 16.71 17.50
N GLN A 93 -11.53 16.13 16.83
CA GLN A 93 -11.55 14.69 16.55
C GLN A 93 -11.33 13.98 17.89
N GLN A 94 -12.40 13.43 18.46
CA GLN A 94 -12.28 12.52 19.60
C GLN A 94 -11.21 11.48 19.25
N ALA A 95 -10.28 11.24 20.18
CA ALA A 95 -9.42 10.07 20.09
C ALA A 95 -10.36 8.89 19.86
N LYS A 96 -10.23 8.25 18.68
CA LYS A 96 -10.99 7.03 18.39
C LYS A 96 -10.78 6.11 19.59
N GLY A 97 -11.87 5.67 20.21
CA GLY A 97 -11.85 4.97 21.50
C GLY A 97 -10.77 3.88 21.54
N GLY A 98 -10.27 3.58 22.73
CA GLY A 98 -9.22 2.58 22.94
C GLY A 98 -9.53 1.28 22.21
N VAL A 99 -8.49 0.66 21.64
CA VAL A 99 -8.62 -0.67 21.04
C VAL A 99 -8.70 -1.68 22.18
N VAL A 100 -9.68 -2.58 22.14
CA VAL A 100 -9.74 -3.70 23.07
C VAL A 100 -8.53 -4.60 22.82
N GLU A 101 -7.73 -4.84 23.85
CA GLU A 101 -6.61 -5.77 23.78
C GLU A 101 -7.11 -7.19 23.52
N TRP A 102 -6.35 -7.98 22.76
CA TRP A 102 -6.79 -9.32 22.37
C TRP A 102 -7.11 -10.21 23.56
N LYS A 103 -6.29 -10.17 24.61
CA LYS A 103 -6.49 -10.93 25.84
C LYS A 103 -7.76 -10.54 26.61
N ASP A 104 -8.22 -9.29 26.47
CA ASP A 104 -9.31 -8.71 27.24
C ASP A 104 -10.65 -8.70 26.46
N ARG A 105 -10.68 -9.30 25.26
CA ARG A 105 -11.85 -9.27 24.37
C ARG A 105 -13.03 -10.17 24.80
N GLY A 106 -12.83 -11.03 25.80
CA GLY A 106 -13.75 -12.13 26.16
C GLY A 106 -15.19 -11.67 26.38
N GLU A 107 -15.40 -10.72 27.29
CA GLU A 107 -16.74 -10.19 27.62
C GLU A 107 -17.45 -9.59 26.40
N PHE A 108 -16.71 -8.91 25.52
CA PHE A 108 -17.26 -8.32 24.30
C PHE A 108 -17.69 -9.38 23.29
N VAL A 109 -16.89 -10.45 23.14
CA VAL A 109 -17.22 -11.57 22.27
C VAL A 109 -18.41 -12.34 22.81
N GLU A 110 -18.46 -12.62 24.10
CA GLU A 110 -19.60 -13.29 24.75
C GLU A 110 -20.89 -12.51 24.57
N LYS A 111 -20.84 -11.18 24.79
CA LYS A 111 -21.98 -10.30 24.52
C LYS A 111 -22.42 -10.35 23.06
N ALA A 112 -21.48 -10.35 22.11
CA ALA A 112 -21.80 -10.45 20.68
C ALA A 112 -22.38 -11.82 20.30
N MET A 113 -21.97 -12.89 20.98
CA MET A 113 -22.46 -14.25 20.73
C MET A 113 -23.91 -14.50 21.19
N GLN A 114 -24.52 -13.57 21.95
CA GLN A 114 -25.91 -13.68 22.42
C GLN A 114 -26.93 -13.49 21.31
N ASP A 115 -26.65 -12.63 20.32
CA ASP A 115 -27.54 -12.34 19.18
C ASP A 115 -26.87 -12.80 17.88
N ARG A 116 -27.07 -14.08 17.53
CA ARG A 116 -26.42 -14.71 16.38
C ARG A 116 -27.20 -14.44 15.11
N GLY A 117 -26.54 -13.85 14.12
CA GLY A 117 -27.07 -13.71 12.77
C GLY A 117 -26.85 -14.95 11.89
N ASP A 118 -27.54 -14.96 10.74
CA ASP A 118 -27.43 -16.03 9.74
C ASP A 118 -26.37 -15.71 8.68
N LEU A 119 -25.43 -16.64 8.49
CA LEU A 119 -24.39 -16.55 7.46
C LEU A 119 -24.81 -17.33 6.21
N ARG A 120 -24.97 -16.64 5.08
CA ARG A 120 -25.45 -17.26 3.82
C ARG A 120 -24.34 -17.86 2.96
N ARG A 121 -23.13 -17.30 3.02
CA ARG A 121 -22.01 -17.72 2.18
C ARG A 121 -20.70 -17.39 2.86
N VAL A 122 -19.80 -18.37 2.84
CA VAL A 122 -18.40 -18.23 3.25
C VAL A 122 -17.53 -18.72 2.12
N SER A 123 -16.48 -17.97 1.81
CA SER A 123 -15.45 -18.40 0.87
C SER A 123 -14.09 -17.88 1.35
N ILE A 124 -13.04 -18.65 1.08
CA ILE A 124 -11.66 -18.30 1.36
C ILE A 124 -10.81 -18.52 0.11
N THR A 125 -9.82 -17.66 -0.06
CA THR A 125 -8.75 -17.82 -1.06
C THR A 125 -7.44 -18.01 -0.33
N VAL A 126 -6.80 -19.16 -0.50
CA VAL A 126 -5.45 -19.43 0.02
C VAL A 126 -4.45 -19.32 -1.11
N VAL A 127 -3.36 -18.62 -0.86
CA VAL A 127 -2.25 -18.47 -1.82
C VAL A 127 -0.95 -18.83 -1.15
N GLY A 128 -0.21 -19.77 -1.74
CA GLY A 128 1.10 -20.14 -1.22
C GLY A 128 1.59 -21.47 -1.78
N ARG A 129 2.54 -22.08 -1.08
CA ARG A 129 3.04 -23.42 -1.42
C ARG A 129 2.67 -24.40 -0.32
N PRO A 130 2.17 -25.59 -0.68
CA PRO A 130 1.93 -26.62 0.32
C PRO A 130 3.27 -27.15 0.84
N SER A 131 3.32 -27.39 2.14
CA SER A 131 4.45 -28.05 2.81
C SER A 131 4.52 -29.53 2.46
N ASN A 132 3.35 -30.18 2.37
CA ASN A 132 3.20 -31.56 1.97
C ASN A 132 1.92 -31.73 1.14
N VAL A 133 1.96 -32.68 0.19
CA VAL A 133 0.80 -33.09 -0.61
C VAL A 133 0.69 -34.60 -0.56
N VAL A 134 -0.45 -35.10 -0.10
CA VAL A 134 -0.79 -36.52 -0.08
C VAL A 134 -1.88 -36.76 -1.11
N ILE A 135 -1.71 -37.79 -1.93
CA ILE A 135 -2.67 -38.20 -2.96
C ILE A 135 -3.11 -39.61 -2.61
N GLU A 136 -4.41 -39.80 -2.41
CA GLU A 136 -5.02 -41.09 -2.13
C GLU A 136 -6.26 -41.25 -3.03
N GLU A 137 -6.20 -42.20 -3.96
CA GLU A 137 -7.22 -42.40 -5.01
C GLU A 137 -7.59 -41.09 -5.74
N ASN A 138 -8.80 -40.57 -5.51
CA ASN A 138 -9.33 -39.36 -6.12
C ASN A 138 -9.28 -38.14 -5.18
N SER A 139 -8.66 -38.29 -4.02
CA SER A 139 -8.55 -37.27 -2.97
C SER A 139 -7.12 -36.78 -2.85
N VAL A 140 -6.96 -35.46 -2.80
CA VAL A 140 -5.67 -34.79 -2.61
C VAL A 140 -5.75 -33.88 -1.41
N PHE A 141 -4.79 -34.03 -0.51
CA PHE A 141 -4.66 -33.28 0.73
C PHE A 141 -3.39 -32.45 0.69
N ALA A 142 -3.50 -31.15 0.89
CA ALA A 142 -2.35 -30.24 0.84
C ALA A 142 -2.29 -29.40 2.12
N VAL A 143 -1.16 -29.45 2.82
CA VAL A 143 -0.99 -28.77 4.11
C VAL A 143 -0.26 -27.45 3.95
N PHE A 144 -0.82 -26.38 4.48
CA PHE A 144 -0.23 -25.04 4.51
C PHE A 144 -0.07 -24.58 5.95
N ASN A 145 1.06 -23.97 6.26
CA ASN A 145 1.25 -23.21 7.47
C ASN A 145 1.32 -21.74 7.09
N TYR A 146 0.55 -20.91 7.78
CA TYR A 146 0.58 -19.48 7.56
C TYR A 146 0.85 -18.79 8.89
N GLU A 147 2.01 -18.15 8.95
CA GLU A 147 2.22 -17.10 9.92
C GLU A 147 1.55 -15.83 9.39
N HIS A 148 0.99 -15.01 10.28
CA HIS A 148 0.43 -13.71 9.96
C HIS A 148 1.44 -12.58 10.26
N PRO A 149 2.67 -12.55 9.69
CA PRO A 149 3.66 -11.55 10.05
C PRO A 149 3.18 -10.18 9.55
N ASN A 150 2.97 -9.23 10.45
CA ASN A 150 2.49 -7.89 10.13
C ASN A 150 1.20 -7.88 9.29
N ALA A 151 0.26 -8.81 9.54
CA ALA A 151 -1.04 -8.76 8.88
C ALA A 151 -1.66 -7.36 9.10
N PRO A 152 -2.07 -6.65 8.04
CA PRO A 152 -2.55 -5.28 8.14
C PRO A 152 -3.95 -5.27 8.75
N TYR A 153 -4.02 -5.48 10.06
CA TYR A 153 -5.27 -5.40 10.81
C TYR A 153 -5.80 -3.97 10.74
N PRO A 154 -7.10 -3.77 10.43
CA PRO A 154 -7.70 -2.44 10.44
C PRO A 154 -7.50 -1.75 11.80
N ARG A 155 -7.36 -0.42 11.80
CA ARG A 155 -7.32 0.33 13.07
C ARG A 155 -8.62 0.09 13.85
N GLY A 156 -8.50 -0.25 15.12
CA GLY A 156 -9.66 -0.49 16.00
C GLY A 156 -10.02 -1.96 16.22
N VAL A 157 -9.33 -2.91 15.59
CA VAL A 157 -9.56 -4.34 15.86
C VAL A 157 -8.51 -4.90 16.83
N PRO A 158 -8.91 -5.78 17.77
CA PRO A 158 -7.96 -6.52 18.61
C PRO A 158 -6.99 -7.35 17.74
N GLN A 159 -5.70 -7.32 18.06
CA GLN A 159 -4.68 -8.03 17.27
C GLN A 159 -4.41 -9.43 17.84
N PRO A 160 -4.64 -10.51 17.07
CA PRO A 160 -4.35 -11.87 17.52
C PRO A 160 -2.85 -12.11 17.76
N PRO A 161 -2.49 -13.12 18.58
CA PRO A 161 -1.11 -13.51 18.78
C PRO A 161 -0.49 -14.03 17.47
N GLU A 162 0.80 -13.78 17.27
CA GLU A 162 1.57 -14.22 16.11
C GLU A 162 1.93 -15.72 16.22
N LYS A 163 0.92 -16.59 16.11
CA LYS A 163 1.12 -18.03 16.02
C LYS A 163 0.85 -18.51 14.59
N PRO A 164 1.62 -19.48 14.07
CA PRO A 164 1.30 -20.10 12.79
C PRO A 164 -0.03 -20.86 12.89
N ASP A 165 -0.91 -20.62 11.93
CA ASP A 165 -2.13 -21.41 11.74
C ASP A 165 -1.90 -22.50 10.69
N THR A 166 -2.46 -23.68 10.92
CA THR A 166 -2.41 -24.81 9.99
C THR A 166 -3.72 -24.93 9.21
N TYR A 167 -3.57 -25.07 7.90
CA TYR A 167 -4.67 -25.23 6.95
C TYR A 167 -4.48 -26.53 6.18
N VAL A 168 -5.54 -27.34 6.12
CA VAL A 168 -5.56 -28.56 5.30
C VAL A 168 -6.52 -28.34 4.14
N ILE A 169 -6.00 -28.37 2.93
CA ILE A 169 -6.78 -28.19 1.72
C ILE A 169 -7.13 -29.57 1.13
N TYR A 170 -8.42 -29.83 1.01
CA TYR A 170 -8.99 -31.00 0.36
C TYR A 170 -9.37 -30.63 -1.07
N MET A 171 -8.86 -31.37 -2.05
CA MET A 171 -9.19 -31.17 -3.46
C MET A 171 -9.32 -32.52 -4.17
N SER A 172 -10.22 -32.61 -5.15
CA SER A 172 -10.30 -33.79 -6.02
C SER A 172 -9.15 -33.85 -7.01
N MET A 173 -8.81 -35.03 -7.54
CA MET A 173 -7.80 -35.16 -8.60
C MET A 173 -8.07 -34.27 -9.81
N LYS A 174 -9.33 -34.08 -10.20
CA LYS A 174 -9.74 -33.15 -11.26
C LYS A 174 -9.21 -31.71 -11.06
N HIS A 175 -9.09 -31.25 -9.81
CA HIS A 175 -8.56 -29.94 -9.49
C HIS A 175 -7.04 -29.93 -9.38
N TRP A 176 -6.44 -31.06 -9.00
CA TRP A 176 -5.00 -31.20 -8.78
C TRP A 176 -4.20 -31.43 -10.08
N GLU A 177 -4.68 -32.32 -10.95
CA GLU A 177 -3.98 -32.71 -12.19
C GLU A 177 -3.50 -31.51 -13.03
N PRO A 178 -4.32 -30.45 -13.25
CA PRO A 178 -3.89 -29.31 -14.07
C PRO A 178 -2.76 -28.47 -13.46
N VAL A 179 -2.54 -28.57 -12.14
CA VAL A 179 -1.55 -27.76 -11.42
C VAL A 179 -0.36 -28.56 -10.89
N ALA A 180 -0.43 -29.90 -10.92
CA ALA A 180 0.56 -30.80 -10.33
C ALA A 180 1.98 -30.55 -10.86
N GLU A 181 2.13 -30.38 -12.17
CA GLU A 181 3.43 -30.06 -12.80
C GLU A 181 3.88 -28.62 -12.45
N ALA A 182 2.96 -27.66 -12.49
CA ALA A 182 3.27 -26.25 -12.25
C ALA A 182 3.78 -26.01 -10.81
N VAL A 183 3.25 -26.73 -9.82
CA VAL A 183 3.69 -26.66 -8.42
C VAL A 183 5.14 -27.09 -8.20
N GLN A 184 5.67 -27.97 -9.06
CA GLN A 184 7.07 -28.41 -8.96
C GLN A 184 8.04 -27.24 -9.14
N ASN A 185 7.65 -26.20 -9.87
CA ASN A 185 8.44 -24.98 -9.98
C ASN A 185 8.47 -24.26 -8.63
N PRO A 186 9.63 -24.08 -7.97
CA PRO A 186 9.74 -23.47 -6.64
C PRO A 186 9.28 -22.01 -6.56
N LYS A 187 9.10 -21.34 -7.71
CA LYS A 187 8.67 -19.94 -7.80
C LYS A 187 7.18 -19.77 -8.11
N ASP A 188 6.46 -20.86 -8.35
CA ASP A 188 5.01 -20.80 -8.53
C ASP A 188 4.31 -21.05 -7.19
N GLU A 189 3.09 -20.54 -7.06
CA GLU A 189 2.27 -20.68 -5.86
C GLU A 189 0.89 -21.18 -6.27
N LEU A 190 0.33 -22.11 -5.49
CA LEU A 190 -1.07 -22.47 -5.61
C LEU A 190 -1.95 -21.31 -5.19
N ILE A 191 -3.06 -21.16 -5.89
CA ILE A 191 -4.18 -20.31 -5.53
C ILE A 191 -5.38 -21.25 -5.45
N VAL A 192 -5.98 -21.35 -4.26
CA VAL A 192 -7.13 -22.21 -4.01
C VAL A 192 -8.27 -21.36 -3.49
N ASP A 193 -9.40 -21.37 -4.20
CA ASP A 193 -10.66 -20.86 -3.70
C ASP A 193 -11.50 -22.01 -3.18
N GLY A 194 -12.11 -21.85 -2.02
CA GLY A 194 -12.90 -22.90 -1.42
C GLY A 194 -13.87 -22.41 -0.37
N THR A 195 -14.58 -23.38 0.19
CA THR A 195 -15.32 -23.23 1.45
C THR A 195 -14.43 -23.71 2.59
N LEU A 196 -14.68 -23.23 3.80
CA LEU A 196 -13.93 -23.63 4.99
C LEU A 196 -14.83 -24.23 6.05
N SER A 197 -14.28 -25.17 6.80
CA SER A 197 -14.84 -25.73 8.02
C SER A 197 -13.74 -25.84 9.06
N TRP A 198 -14.09 -25.71 10.34
CA TRP A 198 -13.22 -26.17 11.41
C TRP A 198 -13.23 -27.69 11.44
N ASP A 199 -12.06 -28.31 11.51
CA ASP A 199 -11.88 -29.74 11.77
C ASP A 199 -11.52 -29.90 13.25
N ASP A 200 -12.46 -30.41 14.03
CA ASP A 200 -12.29 -30.59 15.47
C ASP A 200 -11.38 -31.78 15.81
N GLU A 201 -11.31 -32.80 14.96
CA GLU A 201 -10.44 -33.96 15.19
C GLU A 201 -8.96 -33.58 15.02
N HIS A 202 -8.65 -32.77 14.02
CA HIS A 202 -7.29 -32.36 13.69
C HIS A 202 -6.92 -30.95 14.20
N GLN A 203 -7.85 -30.26 14.85
CA GLN A 203 -7.71 -28.89 15.38
C GLN A 203 -7.12 -27.91 14.35
N CYS A 204 -7.68 -27.91 13.13
CA CYS A 204 -7.19 -27.10 12.03
C CYS A 204 -8.33 -26.55 11.15
N LEU A 205 -7.99 -25.62 10.25
CA LEU A 205 -8.94 -25.13 9.25
C LEU A 205 -8.90 -26.04 8.01
N ALA A 206 -9.97 -26.78 7.80
CA ALA A 206 -10.21 -27.58 6.61
C ALA A 206 -10.79 -26.71 5.49
N ILE A 207 -10.17 -26.74 4.32
CA ILE A 207 -10.57 -25.97 3.14
C ILE A 207 -10.92 -26.92 2.00
N PHE A 208 -12.15 -26.85 1.50
CA PHE A 208 -12.62 -27.66 0.38
C PHE A 208 -12.48 -26.87 -0.92
N GLY A 209 -11.47 -27.21 -1.70
CA GLY A 209 -11.10 -26.53 -2.94
C GLY A 209 -12.17 -26.68 -4.02
N THR A 210 -12.73 -25.55 -4.44
CA THR A 210 -13.71 -25.42 -5.53
C THR A 210 -13.07 -24.91 -6.83
N ARG A 211 -11.96 -24.18 -6.71
CA ARG A 211 -11.09 -23.78 -7.83
C ARG A 211 -9.64 -23.86 -7.37
N VAL A 212 -8.82 -24.53 -8.17
CA VAL A 212 -7.38 -24.63 -7.93
C VAL A 212 -6.66 -24.17 -9.19
N THR A 213 -5.72 -23.23 -9.03
CA THR A 213 -4.86 -22.72 -10.11
C THR A 213 -3.49 -22.35 -9.54
N THR A 214 -2.59 -21.85 -10.39
CA THR A 214 -1.31 -21.31 -9.94
C THR A 214 -1.15 -19.84 -10.33
N ARG A 215 -0.29 -19.10 -9.63
CA ARG A 215 0.00 -17.69 -9.96
C ARG A 215 0.47 -17.52 -11.40
N LEU A 216 1.38 -18.37 -11.88
CA LEU A 216 1.88 -18.27 -13.25
C LEU A 216 0.79 -18.60 -14.27
N THR A 217 -0.05 -19.59 -13.99
CA THR A 217 -1.18 -19.98 -14.86
C THR A 217 -2.20 -18.86 -14.97
N GLU A 218 -2.61 -18.27 -13.84
CA GLU A 218 -3.56 -17.16 -13.81
C GLU A 218 -2.97 -15.92 -14.52
N LYS A 219 -1.68 -15.64 -14.33
CA LYS A 219 -0.99 -14.55 -15.06
C LYS A 219 -0.98 -14.78 -16.57
N ARG A 220 -0.79 -16.03 -17.02
CA ARG A 220 -0.85 -16.38 -18.44
C ARG A 220 -2.26 -16.19 -19.01
N GLN A 221 -3.28 -16.65 -18.30
CA GLN A 221 -4.69 -16.50 -18.68
C GLN A 221 -5.09 -15.03 -18.79
N ARG A 222 -4.80 -14.21 -17.76
CA ARG A 222 -5.11 -12.77 -17.78
C ARG A 222 -4.44 -12.03 -18.93
N ARG A 223 -3.22 -12.41 -19.32
CA ARG A 223 -2.52 -11.84 -20.49
C ARG A 223 -3.22 -12.20 -21.80
N GLN A 224 -3.65 -13.45 -21.94
CA GLN A 224 -4.38 -13.91 -23.13
C GLN A 224 -5.76 -13.25 -23.24
N GLU A 225 -6.48 -13.08 -22.13
CA GLU A 225 -7.77 -12.38 -22.09
C GLU A 225 -7.63 -10.92 -22.50
N ARG A 226 -6.63 -10.21 -21.95
CA ARG A 226 -6.35 -8.82 -22.35
C ARG A 226 -6.03 -8.71 -23.84
N ALA A 227 -5.20 -9.61 -24.38
CA ALA A 227 -4.88 -9.62 -25.81
C ALA A 227 -6.12 -9.87 -26.69
N LYS A 228 -7.04 -10.74 -26.25
CA LYS A 228 -8.33 -10.99 -26.94
C LYS A 228 -9.29 -9.81 -26.87
N GLN A 229 -9.33 -9.09 -25.74
CA GLN A 229 -10.16 -7.90 -25.58
C GLN A 229 -9.64 -6.71 -26.42
N GLU A 230 -8.32 -6.58 -26.55
CA GLU A 230 -7.70 -5.57 -27.41
C GLU A 230 -7.94 -5.84 -28.91
N SER A 231 -7.95 -7.11 -29.34
CA SER A 231 -8.23 -7.46 -30.74
C SER A 231 -9.71 -7.37 -31.12
N GLN A 232 -10.63 -7.36 -30.15
CA GLN A 232 -12.09 -7.25 -30.37
C GLN A 232 -12.62 -5.81 -30.26
N LYS A 233 -11.79 -4.83 -29.91
CA LYS A 233 -12.22 -3.42 -29.89
C LYS A 233 -12.45 -2.92 -31.33
N PRO A 234 -13.65 -2.40 -31.67
CA PRO A 234 -13.89 -1.87 -33.01
C PRO A 234 -12.94 -0.70 -33.28
N LYS A 235 -12.22 -0.76 -34.41
CA LYS A 235 -11.44 0.36 -34.93
C LYS A 235 -12.40 1.54 -35.08
N LYS A 236 -12.18 2.63 -34.34
CA LYS A 236 -12.91 3.89 -34.55
C LYS A 236 -12.83 4.22 -36.03
N ALA A 237 -13.99 4.37 -36.67
CA ALA A 237 -14.08 4.79 -38.07
C ALA A 237 -13.43 6.17 -38.23
N ASP A 238 -12.53 6.27 -39.21
CA ASP A 238 -11.85 7.52 -39.56
C ASP A 238 -12.88 8.54 -40.07
N THR A 239 -13.07 9.63 -39.32
CA THR A 239 -13.75 10.83 -39.81
C THR A 239 -12.86 11.49 -40.89
N PRO A 240 -13.39 11.94 -42.04
CA PRO A 240 -12.57 12.56 -43.07
C PRO A 240 -12.02 13.91 -42.60
N ALA A 241 -10.70 14.05 -42.61
CA ALA A 241 -9.99 15.27 -42.21
C ALA A 241 -10.03 16.33 -43.32
N ALA A 242 -10.46 17.56 -42.97
CA ALA A 242 -10.15 18.77 -43.70
C ALA A 242 -8.70 19.21 -43.40
N LYS A 243 -8.01 19.70 -44.45
CA LYS A 243 -6.57 19.98 -44.54
C LYS A 243 -6.09 21.18 -43.72
N ALA A 244 -4.93 21.02 -43.06
CA ALA A 244 -3.74 21.91 -43.07
C ALA A 244 -2.69 21.31 -42.10
N ASP A 245 -1.67 20.61 -42.60
CA ASP A 245 -0.26 21.04 -42.69
C ASP A 245 0.33 21.46 -41.33
N THR A 246 1.18 20.67 -40.65
CA THR A 246 2.54 20.25 -41.02
C THR A 246 3.04 19.23 -39.98
N GLY A 247 3.91 18.32 -40.41
CA GLY A 247 4.99 17.85 -39.52
C GLY A 247 4.88 16.46 -38.87
N LYS A 248 5.41 15.47 -39.60
CA LYS A 248 6.13 14.27 -39.10
C LYS A 248 5.34 13.16 -38.38
N SER A 249 5.16 12.10 -39.18
CA SER A 249 5.55 10.71 -38.90
C SER A 249 4.80 9.99 -37.77
N SER A 250 3.69 9.35 -38.10
CA SER A 250 3.59 7.95 -38.52
C SER A 250 3.33 6.99 -37.35
N SER A 251 2.04 6.79 -37.13
CA SER A 251 1.42 5.61 -36.55
C SER A 251 1.95 4.31 -37.16
N VAL A 252 2.07 3.26 -36.36
CA VAL A 252 1.85 1.88 -36.85
C VAL A 252 0.94 1.14 -35.88
N THR A 253 -0.20 0.72 -36.41
CA THR A 253 -1.18 -0.22 -35.84
C THR A 253 -0.76 -1.68 -36.00
N SER A 254 -1.32 -2.51 -35.13
CA SER A 254 -1.29 -3.98 -35.04
C SER A 254 -1.46 -4.76 -36.37
N ALA A 255 -0.81 -5.93 -36.51
CA ALA A 255 -1.40 -7.26 -36.26
C ALA A 255 -0.60 -8.43 -36.88
N PHE A 256 -0.38 -9.46 -36.06
CA PHE A 256 -0.27 -10.92 -36.31
C PHE A 256 -0.04 -11.46 -37.74
N ALA A 257 1.02 -12.27 -37.91
CA ALA A 257 0.95 -13.69 -38.31
C ALA A 257 2.36 -14.28 -38.53
N GLY A 258 2.55 -15.54 -38.13
CA GLY A 258 3.57 -16.42 -38.73
C GLY A 258 4.89 -16.51 -37.98
N ASP A 259 5.11 -17.67 -37.39
CA ASP A 259 6.40 -18.20 -36.97
C ASP A 259 7.38 -18.19 -38.16
N LEU A 260 8.39 -17.30 -38.14
CA LEU A 260 9.54 -17.30 -39.05
C LEU A 260 10.73 -16.61 -38.33
N PRO A 261 11.97 -17.10 -38.47
CA PRO A 261 13.15 -16.63 -37.74
C PRO A 261 13.68 -15.31 -38.33
N GLY A 262 12.92 -14.23 -38.18
CA GLY A 262 13.26 -12.89 -38.68
C GLY A 262 13.10 -11.75 -37.67
N ASP A 263 12.34 -11.93 -36.59
CA ASP A 263 11.98 -10.84 -35.68
C ASP A 263 12.93 -10.67 -34.47
N THR A 264 13.68 -11.70 -34.10
CA THR A 264 14.64 -11.63 -32.98
C THR A 264 15.71 -10.55 -33.20
N ALA A 265 16.20 -10.40 -34.44
CA ALA A 265 17.19 -9.38 -34.76
C ALA A 265 16.62 -7.95 -34.68
N ALA A 266 15.35 -7.77 -35.05
CA ALA A 266 14.66 -6.48 -34.93
C ALA A 266 14.38 -6.14 -33.45
N GLU A 267 13.99 -7.14 -32.66
CA GLU A 267 13.75 -6.98 -31.23
C GLU A 267 15.05 -6.72 -30.44
N ILE A 268 16.16 -7.37 -30.80
CA ILE A 268 17.50 -7.07 -30.26
C ILE A 268 17.88 -5.62 -30.59
N ARG A 269 17.71 -5.17 -31.84
CA ARG A 269 18.01 -3.77 -32.24
C ARG A 269 17.16 -2.76 -31.46
N LYS A 270 15.88 -3.06 -31.24
CA LYS A 270 14.97 -2.20 -30.47
C LYS A 270 15.38 -2.11 -28.99
N LEU A 271 15.76 -3.23 -28.39
CA LEU A 271 16.26 -3.28 -27.02
C LEU A 271 17.61 -2.57 -26.88
N GLU A 272 18.49 -2.68 -27.88
CA GLU A 272 19.79 -1.98 -27.92
C GLU A 272 19.59 -0.47 -28.05
N GLN A 273 18.65 -0.01 -28.89
CA GLN A 273 18.27 1.41 -28.98
C GLN A 273 17.73 1.94 -27.65
N ALA A 274 16.81 1.19 -27.01
CA ALA A 274 16.26 1.57 -25.72
C ALA A 274 17.33 1.60 -24.61
N ALA A 275 18.27 0.64 -24.62
CA ALA A 275 19.40 0.63 -23.70
C ALA A 275 20.34 1.83 -23.91
N SER A 276 20.60 2.23 -25.16
CA SER A 276 21.39 3.43 -25.48
C SER A 276 20.76 4.70 -24.91
N THR A 277 19.46 4.90 -25.12
CA THR A 277 18.74 6.07 -24.58
C THR A 277 18.74 6.09 -23.05
N LEU A 278 18.67 4.92 -22.40
CA LEU A 278 18.76 4.82 -20.94
C LEU A 278 20.17 5.16 -20.44
N ARG A 279 21.24 4.76 -21.15
CA ARG A 279 22.62 5.13 -20.82
C ARG A 279 22.83 6.65 -20.89
N GLU A 280 22.31 7.29 -21.94
CA GLU A 280 22.36 8.76 -22.08
C GLU A 280 21.61 9.48 -20.95
N ARG A 281 20.42 8.99 -20.57
CA ARG A 281 19.64 9.55 -19.45
C ARG A 281 20.30 9.36 -18.10
N ILE A 282 20.93 8.21 -17.87
CA ILE A 282 21.70 7.95 -16.65
C ILE A 282 22.85 8.94 -16.58
N ALA A 283 23.65 9.08 -17.65
CA ALA A 283 24.77 10.02 -17.71
C ALA A 283 24.33 11.48 -17.48
N ALA A 284 23.21 11.90 -18.08
CA ALA A 284 22.65 13.24 -17.87
C ALA A 284 22.16 13.48 -16.43
N LYS A 285 21.65 12.45 -15.74
CA LYS A 285 21.22 12.54 -14.34
C LYS A 285 22.39 12.54 -13.37
N THR A 286 23.39 11.68 -13.56
CA THR A 286 24.59 11.67 -12.72
C THR A 286 25.43 12.93 -12.88
N ALA A 287 25.50 13.52 -14.09
CA ALA A 287 26.14 14.83 -14.29
C ALA A 287 25.44 15.97 -13.52
N LYS A 288 24.16 15.83 -13.20
CA LYS A 288 23.37 16.76 -12.38
C LYS A 288 23.34 16.40 -10.88
N GLY A 289 24.16 15.43 -10.45
CA GLY A 289 24.18 14.95 -9.06
C GLY A 289 22.94 14.19 -8.61
N GLN A 290 22.07 13.77 -9.55
CA GLN A 290 20.83 13.07 -9.26
C GLN A 290 21.03 11.55 -9.32
N LYS A 291 20.37 10.80 -8.41
CA LYS A 291 20.39 9.33 -8.42
C LYS A 291 19.48 8.78 -9.53
N ALA A 292 20.04 7.97 -10.45
CA ALA A 292 19.33 7.35 -11.57
C ALA A 292 18.92 5.89 -11.30
N SER A 293 18.41 5.61 -10.09
CA SER A 293 18.17 4.24 -9.60
C SER A 293 17.16 3.44 -10.43
N MET A 294 16.14 4.10 -11.01
CA MET A 294 15.13 3.43 -11.83
C MET A 294 15.66 3.14 -13.23
N GLU A 295 16.36 4.09 -13.84
CA GLU A 295 16.96 3.95 -15.17
C GLU A 295 18.02 2.85 -15.20
N GLU A 296 18.83 2.74 -14.14
CA GLU A 296 19.81 1.65 -13.99
C GLU A 296 19.16 0.26 -13.90
N LYS A 297 17.99 0.15 -13.26
CA LYS A 297 17.24 -1.10 -13.17
C LYS A 297 16.63 -1.48 -14.52
N LEU A 298 16.09 -0.50 -15.25
CA LEU A 298 15.55 -0.68 -16.61
C LEU A 298 16.65 -1.09 -17.60
N LEU A 299 17.83 -0.45 -17.52
CA LEU A 299 18.98 -0.80 -18.35
C LEU A 299 19.41 -2.25 -18.12
N ARG A 300 19.57 -2.67 -16.86
CA ARG A 300 19.92 -4.06 -16.50
C ARG A 300 18.88 -5.08 -17.00
N ASN A 301 17.60 -4.71 -17.04
CA ASN A 301 16.55 -5.58 -17.55
C ASN A 301 16.67 -5.75 -19.07
N ASN A 302 16.83 -4.64 -19.80
CA ASN A 302 17.01 -4.68 -21.25
C ASN A 302 18.27 -5.46 -21.65
N GLU A 303 19.39 -5.26 -20.95
CA GLU A 303 20.64 -6.00 -21.20
C GLU A 303 20.48 -7.51 -20.96
N ARG A 304 19.75 -7.92 -19.92
CA ARG A 304 19.40 -9.33 -19.67
C ARG A 304 18.53 -9.91 -20.78
N GLN A 305 17.56 -9.15 -21.29
CA GLN A 305 16.71 -9.58 -22.39
C GLN A 305 17.49 -9.72 -23.70
N ILE A 306 18.38 -8.77 -24.01
CA ILE A 306 19.29 -8.86 -25.17
C ILE A 306 20.18 -10.10 -25.06
N ALA A 307 20.79 -10.34 -23.90
CA ALA A 307 21.65 -11.50 -23.68
C ALA A 307 20.89 -12.82 -23.86
N LYS A 308 19.67 -12.92 -23.32
CA LYS A 308 18.82 -14.09 -23.47
C LYS A 308 18.42 -14.34 -24.93
N LEU A 309 18.04 -13.28 -25.66
CA LEU A 309 17.66 -13.39 -27.07
C LEU A 309 18.86 -13.75 -27.95
N LYS A 310 20.06 -13.21 -27.66
CA LYS A 310 21.30 -13.59 -28.34
C LYS A 310 21.70 -15.05 -28.06
N GLN A 311 21.54 -15.53 -26.83
CA GLN A 311 21.88 -16.91 -26.44
C GLN A 311 20.89 -17.96 -27.00
N THR A 312 19.62 -17.59 -27.17
CA THR A 312 18.58 -18.49 -27.70
C THR A 312 18.68 -18.68 -29.23
N HIS A 313 19.42 -17.81 -29.92
CA HIS A 313 19.51 -17.77 -31.38
C HIS A 313 20.96 -17.69 -31.90
N SER A 314 21.93 -18.14 -31.10
CA SER A 314 23.34 -18.31 -31.49
C SER A 314 23.65 -19.76 -31.83
#